data_AF-A0A1H2G8M2-F1
#
_entry.id   AF-A0A1H2G8M2-F1
#
_cell.length_a   1.000
_cell.length_b   1.000
_cell.length_c   1.000
_cell.angle_alpha   90.00
_cell.angle_beta   90.00
_cell.angle_gamma   90.00
#
_symmetry.space_group_name_H-M   'P 1'
#
loop_
_entity.id
_entity.type
_entity.pdbx_description
1 polymer ?
#
loop_
_entity_poly.entity_id
_entity_poly.type
_entity_poly.pdbx_seq_one_letter_code
_entity_poly.pdbx_strand_id
1 'polypeptide(L)'
;MDFNDRQYATAVINFFWGAGTTTPEGVNEAAVLATYEALEQANVCSDSMDLVPRPAFGRVNIKYALKQLAGIGKRIMQGDDNIYNSCRAVVGVRYKSKIVMALAGV
;
A
#
# COMPACT_ATOMS: atom_id res chain seq x y z
N MET A 1 10.75 10.52 4.16
CA MET A 1 10.64 9.30 3.35
C MET A 1 11.96 9.09 2.64
N ASP A 2 12.65 8.01 2.96
CA ASP A 2 13.94 7.68 2.37
C ASP A 2 13.80 6.80 1.11
N PHE A 3 14.92 6.34 0.55
CA PHE A 3 14.93 5.50 -0.65
C PHE A 3 14.32 4.12 -0.40
N ASN A 4 14.57 3.50 0.77
CA ASN A 4 14.07 2.18 1.10
C ASN A 4 12.55 2.21 1.29
N ASP A 5 12.04 3.24 1.98
CA ASP A 5 10.62 3.52 2.10
C ASP A 5 9.92 3.53 0.73
N ARG A 6 10.52 4.23 -0.24
CA ARG A 6 10.01 4.34 -1.61
C ARG A 6 10.07 3.02 -2.35
N GLN A 7 11.13 2.23 -2.18
CA GLN A 7 11.24 0.89 -2.78
C GLN A 7 10.14 -0.05 -2.27
N TYR A 8 9.92 -0.10 -0.96
CA TYR A 8 8.87 -0.96 -0.40
C TYR A 8 7.48 -0.49 -0.82
N ALA A 9 7.20 0.80 -0.77
CA ALA A 9 5.94 1.36 -1.24
C ALA A 9 5.71 1.06 -2.74
N THR A 10 6.77 1.14 -3.56
CA THR A 10 6.71 0.76 -4.99
C THR A 10 6.37 -0.71 -5.17
N ALA A 11 6.99 -1.60 -4.39
CA ALA A 11 6.70 -3.03 -4.45
C ALA A 11 5.23 -3.31 -4.12
N VAL A 12 4.69 -2.67 -3.07
CA VAL A 12 3.27 -2.79 -2.71
C VAL A 12 2.37 -2.25 -3.83
N ILE A 13 2.64 -1.03 -4.33
CA ILE A 13 1.82 -0.41 -5.37
C ILE A 13 1.79 -1.26 -6.65
N ASN A 14 2.96 -1.72 -7.11
CA ASN A 14 3.06 -2.54 -8.31
C ASN A 14 2.47 -3.94 -8.13
N PHE A 15 2.47 -4.48 -6.91
CA PHE A 15 1.77 -5.70 -6.60
C PHE A 15 0.25 -5.51 -6.79
N PHE A 16 -0.35 -4.51 -6.14
CA PHE A 16 -1.82 -4.35 -6.14
C PHE A 16 -2.38 -3.78 -7.46
N TRP A 17 -1.69 -2.87 -8.13
CA TRP A 17 -2.20 -2.15 -9.31
C TRP A 17 -1.50 -2.50 -10.62
N GLY A 18 -0.49 -3.38 -10.58
CA GLY A 18 0.18 -3.93 -11.76
C GLY A 18 1.63 -3.48 -11.89
N ALA A 19 2.46 -4.36 -12.46
CA ALA A 19 3.87 -4.05 -12.70
C ALA A 19 4.01 -2.80 -13.59
N GLY A 20 4.81 -1.84 -13.15
CA GLY A 20 5.04 -0.57 -13.86
C GLY A 20 4.05 0.55 -13.51
N THR A 21 3.18 0.37 -12.50
CA THR A 21 2.30 1.46 -12.01
C THR A 21 3.10 2.65 -11.48
N THR A 22 4.22 2.39 -10.80
CA THR A 22 5.13 3.44 -10.34
C THR A 22 6.57 2.95 -10.23
N THR A 23 7.49 3.91 -10.11
CA THR A 23 8.89 3.71 -9.75
C THR A 23 9.15 4.34 -8.37
N PRO A 24 10.26 4.01 -7.68
CA PRO A 24 10.58 4.63 -6.39
C PRO A 24 10.59 6.16 -6.44
N GLU A 25 10.99 6.76 -7.56
CA GLU A 25 11.01 8.21 -7.78
C GLU A 25 9.61 8.81 -7.90
N GLY A 26 8.64 8.03 -8.40
CA GLY A 26 7.23 8.42 -8.52
C GLY A 26 6.42 8.30 -7.23
N VAL A 27 6.99 7.69 -6.18
CA VAL A 27 6.31 7.56 -4.88
C VAL A 27 6.44 8.85 -4.08
N ASN A 28 5.29 9.45 -3.78
CA ASN A 28 5.15 10.61 -2.90
C ASN A 28 4.33 10.27 -1.64
N GLU A 29 4.23 11.21 -0.70
CA GLU A 29 3.52 10.98 0.57
C GLU A 29 2.02 10.70 0.37
N ALA A 30 1.38 11.36 -0.59
CA ALA A 30 -0.02 11.13 -0.90
C ALA A 30 -0.25 9.69 -1.41
N ALA A 31 0.63 9.18 -2.27
CA ALA A 31 0.59 7.81 -2.77
C ALA A 31 0.75 6.79 -1.64
N VAL A 32 1.66 7.05 -0.69
CA VAL A 32 1.85 6.21 0.51
C VAL A 32 0.58 6.17 1.36
N LEU A 33 -0.01 7.33 1.65
CA LEU A 33 -1.23 7.40 2.46
C LEU A 33 -2.42 6.75 1.76
N ALA A 34 -2.59 6.99 0.46
CA ALA A 34 -3.66 6.40 -0.33
C ALA A 34 -3.51 4.87 -0.44
N THR A 35 -2.28 4.39 -0.59
CA THR A 35 -1.97 2.95 -0.58
C THR A 35 -2.30 2.33 0.78
N TYR A 36 -1.86 2.97 1.86
CA TYR A 36 -2.17 2.52 3.21
C TYR A 36 -3.68 2.47 3.45
N GLU A 37 -4.42 3.51 3.08
CA GLU A 37 -5.87 3.57 3.26
C GLU A 37 -6.58 2.49 2.42
N ALA A 38 -6.12 2.26 1.19
CA ALA A 38 -6.64 1.19 0.35
C ALA A 38 -6.50 -0.18 1.03
N LEU A 39 -5.35 -0.44 1.64
CA LEU A 39 -5.08 -1.69 2.36
C LEU A 39 -5.81 -1.78 3.69
N GLU A 40 -6.01 -0.67 4.39
CA GLU A 40 -6.83 -0.61 5.58
C GLU A 40 -8.31 -0.91 5.26
N GLN A 41 -8.82 -0.39 4.14
CA GLN A 41 -10.22 -0.59 3.71
C GLN A 41 -10.43 -1.95 3.06
N ALA A 42 -9.37 -2.55 2.53
CA ALA A 42 -9.33 -3.93 2.07
C ALA A 42 -9.54 -4.96 3.19
N ASN A 43 -9.47 -4.53 4.45
CA ASN A 43 -9.76 -5.34 5.62
C ASN A 43 -11.15 -5.99 5.59
N VAL A 44 -12.09 -5.40 4.84
CA VAL A 44 -13.45 -5.95 4.65
C VAL A 44 -13.50 -7.15 3.69
N CYS A 45 -12.48 -7.35 2.84
CA CYS A 45 -12.47 -8.44 1.84
C CYS A 45 -11.88 -9.75 2.39
N SER A 46 -11.30 -9.72 3.58
CA SER A 46 -10.62 -10.85 4.16
C SER A 46 -10.82 -10.75 5.67
N ASP A 47 -11.59 -11.66 6.26
CA ASP A 47 -11.60 -11.89 7.72
C ASP A 47 -10.19 -12.17 8.31
N SER A 48 -9.15 -12.19 7.46
CA SER A 48 -7.72 -12.34 7.74
C SER A 48 -6.88 -11.07 7.54
N MET A 49 -7.48 -9.88 7.34
CA MET A 49 -6.74 -8.63 7.03
C MET A 49 -6.52 -7.73 8.25
N ASP A 50 -6.32 -8.33 9.42
CA ASP A 50 -5.77 -7.69 10.62
C ASP A 50 -4.27 -7.31 10.45
N LEU A 51 -3.84 -7.04 9.22
CA LEU A 51 -2.45 -6.88 8.80
C LEU A 51 -1.98 -5.43 8.73
N VAL A 52 -2.91 -4.49 8.73
CA VAL A 52 -2.60 -3.07 8.89
C VAL A 52 -3.24 -2.64 10.21
N PRO A 53 -2.52 -2.76 11.34
CA PRO A 53 -3.07 -2.37 12.62
C PRO A 53 -3.56 -0.94 12.52
N ARG A 54 -4.78 -0.66 13.00
CA ARG A 54 -5.22 0.72 13.13
C ARG A 54 -4.48 1.37 14.29
N PRO A 55 -3.95 2.60 14.14
CA PRO A 55 -3.52 3.35 15.32
C PRO A 55 -4.73 3.48 16.26
N ALA A 56 -4.56 3.07 17.53
CA ALA A 56 -5.64 3.00 18.51
C ALA A 56 -6.35 4.35 18.72
N PHE A 57 -5.64 5.46 18.50
CA PHE A 57 -6.18 6.82 18.53
C PHE A 57 -5.39 7.72 17.55
N GLY A 58 -6.11 8.50 16.72
CA GLY A 58 -5.53 9.59 15.91
C GLY A 58 -5.49 9.37 14.40
N ARG A 59 -5.31 10.47 13.65
CA ARG A 59 -5.13 10.47 12.19
C ARG A 59 -3.89 9.64 11.82
N VAL A 60 -3.99 8.84 10.77
CA VAL A 60 -2.86 8.06 10.24
C VAL A 60 -1.72 9.01 9.89
N ASN A 61 -0.58 8.81 10.57
CA ASN A 61 0.65 9.56 10.30
C ASN A 61 1.40 8.89 9.13
N ILE A 62 2.00 9.68 8.24
CA ILE A 62 2.87 9.18 7.15
C ILE A 62 3.94 8.21 7.65
N LYS A 63 4.56 8.47 8.81
CA LYS A 63 5.56 7.57 9.41
C LYS A 63 4.98 6.20 9.75
N TYR A 64 3.73 6.18 10.19
CA TYR A 64 3.02 4.94 10.50
C TYR A 64 2.71 4.17 9.22
N ALA A 65 2.16 4.87 8.22
CA ALA A 65 1.86 4.29 6.91
C ALA A 65 3.11 3.68 6.26
N LEU A 66 4.23 4.40 6.26
CA LEU A 66 5.52 3.91 5.76
C LEU A 66 5.97 2.65 6.48
N LYS A 67 5.90 2.60 7.81
CA LYS A 67 6.29 1.42 8.59
C LYS A 67 5.45 0.20 8.21
N GLN A 68 4.15 0.37 8.04
CA GLN A 68 3.26 -0.73 7.65
C GLN A 68 3.55 -1.19 6.21
N LEU A 69 3.67 -0.25 5.27
CA LEU A 69 4.00 -0.58 3.88
C LEU A 69 5.39 -1.22 3.74
N ALA A 70 6.36 -0.84 4.55
CA ALA A 70 7.68 -1.47 4.56
C ALA A 70 7.61 -2.96 4.96
N GLY A 71 6.80 -3.29 5.97
CA GLY A 71 6.56 -4.67 6.38
C GLY A 71 5.90 -5.50 5.27
N ILE A 72 4.85 -4.96 4.65
CA ILE A 72 4.12 -5.63 3.56
C ILE A 72 5.00 -5.77 2.32
N GLY A 73 5.67 -4.69 1.90
CA GLY A 73 6.58 -4.67 0.75
C GLY A 73 7.72 -5.67 0.90
N LYS A 74 8.31 -5.79 2.10
CA LYS A 74 9.32 -6.80 2.38
C LYS A 74 8.78 -8.23 2.20
N ARG A 75 7.58 -8.55 2.70
CA ARG A 75 6.96 -9.88 2.54
C ARG A 75 6.68 -10.20 1.08
N ILE A 76 6.14 -9.23 0.33
CA ILE A 76 5.90 -9.36 -1.12
C ILE A 76 7.22 -9.64 -1.85
N MET A 77 8.28 -8.87 -1.57
CA MET A 77 9.59 -9.08 -2.18
C MET A 77 10.22 -10.42 -1.81
N GLN A 78 9.88 -10.98 -0.64
CA GLN A 78 10.33 -12.29 -0.19
C GLN A 78 9.46 -13.45 -0.74
N GLY A 79 8.40 -13.15 -1.51
CA GLY A 79 7.47 -14.15 -2.05
C GLY A 79 6.45 -14.68 -1.05
N ASP A 80 6.34 -14.09 0.14
CA ASP A 80 5.30 -14.38 1.13
C ASP A 80 4.09 -13.46 0.91
N ASP A 81 3.50 -13.55 -0.28
CA ASP A 81 2.40 -12.67 -0.73
C ASP A 81 1.03 -13.37 -0.83
N ASN A 82 0.98 -14.67 -0.50
CA ASN A 82 -0.22 -15.50 -0.60
C ASN A 82 -1.42 -14.89 0.13
N ILE A 83 -1.18 -14.22 1.26
CA ILE A 83 -2.24 -13.57 2.05
C ILE A 83 -2.80 -12.33 1.33
N TYR A 84 -2.03 -11.67 0.47
CA TYR A 84 -2.43 -10.46 -0.24
C TYR A 84 -3.10 -10.76 -1.60
N ASN A 85 -2.90 -11.95 -2.17
CA ASN A 85 -3.46 -12.34 -3.46
C ASN A 85 -4.99 -12.39 -3.48
N SER A 86 -5.62 -12.78 -2.36
CA SER A 86 -7.09 -12.90 -2.26
C SER A 86 -7.82 -11.57 -2.41
N CYS A 87 -7.23 -10.48 -1.90
CA CYS A 87 -7.84 -9.15 -1.94
C CYS A 87 -7.30 -8.27 -3.07
N ARG A 88 -6.22 -8.70 -3.74
CA ARG A 88 -5.56 -7.94 -4.81
C ARG A 88 -6.53 -7.39 -5.85
N ALA A 89 -7.46 -8.21 -6.33
CA ALA A 89 -8.44 -7.81 -7.35
C ALA A 89 -9.42 -6.73 -6.84
N VAL A 90 -9.94 -6.89 -5.62
CA VAL A 90 -10.93 -5.96 -5.05
C VAL A 90 -10.30 -4.61 -4.72
N VAL A 91 -9.10 -4.62 -4.12
CA VAL A 91 -8.32 -3.40 -3.83
C VAL A 91 -7.91 -2.70 -5.12
N GLY A 92 -7.42 -3.48 -6.08
CA GLY A 92 -7.02 -3.02 -7.40
C GLY A 92 -8.12 -2.21 -8.06
N VAL A 93 -9.36 -2.73 -8.09
CA VAL A 93 -10.49 -2.04 -8.74
C VAL A 93 -10.96 -0.81 -7.96
N ARG A 94 -11.18 -0.93 -6.63
CA ARG A 94 -11.78 0.15 -5.84
C ARG A 94 -10.91 1.40 -5.74
N TYR A 95 -9.59 1.21 -5.66
CA TYR A 95 -8.66 2.31 -5.37
C TYR A 95 -7.84 2.78 -6.56
N LYS A 96 -8.02 2.16 -7.75
CA LYS A 96 -7.23 2.49 -8.96
C LYS A 96 -7.15 4.00 -9.22
N SER A 97 -8.30 4.67 -9.32
CA SER A 97 -8.34 6.10 -9.63
C SER A 97 -7.68 6.94 -8.53
N LYS A 98 -7.88 6.58 -7.27
CA LYS A 98 -7.30 7.29 -6.13
C LYS A 98 -5.78 7.17 -6.08
N ILE A 99 -5.24 5.99 -6.37
CA ILE A 99 -3.78 5.78 -6.45
C ILE A 99 -3.17 6.54 -7.62
N VAL A 100 -3.80 6.52 -8.80
CA VAL A 100 -3.30 7.27 -9.96
C VAL A 100 -3.28 8.77 -9.69
N MET A 101 -4.33 9.34 -9.09
CA MET A 101 -4.36 10.75 -8.69
C MET A 101 -3.29 11.07 -7.65
N ALA A 102 -3.15 10.22 -6.62
CA ALA A 102 -2.15 10.41 -5.58
C ALA A 102 -0.72 10.36 -6.14
N LEU A 103 -0.42 9.47 -7.07
CA LEU A 103 0.87 9.40 -7.77
C LEU A 103 1.14 10.65 -8.62
N ALA A 104 0.09 11.24 -9.22
CA ALA A 104 0.19 12.51 -9.93
C ALA A 104 0.33 13.73 -8.99
N GLY A 105 0.20 13.54 -7.68
CA GLY A 105 0.26 14.61 -6.67
C GLY A 105 -1.01 15.46 -6.59
N VAL A 106 -2.15 14.90 -7.02
CA VAL A 106 -3.48 15.55 -7.06
C VAL A 106 -4.42 14.94 -6.02
#